data_AF-A0A0P7YKZ7-F1
#
_entry.id   AF-A0A0P7YKZ7-F1
#
_cell.length_a   1.000
_cell.length_b   1.000
_cell.length_c   1.000
_cell.angle_alpha   90.00
_cell.angle_beta   90.00
_cell.angle_gamma   90.00
#
_symmetry.space_group_name_H-M   'P 1'
#
loop_
_entity.id
_entity.type
_entity.pdbx_description
1 polymer ?
#
loop_
_entity_poly.entity_id
_entity_poly.type
_entity_poly.pdbx_seq_one_letter_code
_entity_poly.pdbx_strand_id
1 'polypeptide(L)'
;LESSLVHRYTHTGVFTITVECSTSEWHVTAQGAISVQEPADDFGIVRCYSFNRSGDSSECTAIYGSELAIQVELEAGTNITYRVQHGETVLAMATATRGIIPCNITLSPEAQQQLGAGCHQVALLASNNVMANAVSKTMQLCLLEPVEGLWASVEPGRKPCLNPELQVSVSLDRGTPVQLQFQISGNKESFLEMKEMTSGSLQVFSIPARF
;
A
#
# COMPACT_ATOMS: atom_id res chain seq x y z
N LEU A 1 -36.75 15.31 42.40
CA LEU A 1 -36.88 16.06 41.12
C LEU A 1 -35.56 15.86 40.38
N GLU A 2 -35.56 15.17 39.25
CA GLU A 2 -34.42 15.23 38.32
C GLU A 2 -34.71 16.32 37.29
N SER A 3 -33.80 17.28 37.17
CA SER A 3 -33.84 18.30 36.12
C SER A 3 -32.81 17.95 35.05
N SER A 4 -33.25 17.76 33.81
CA SER A 4 -32.36 17.48 32.67
C SER A 4 -32.11 18.74 31.85
N LEU A 5 -30.85 19.08 31.61
CA LEU A 5 -30.44 20.08 30.63
C LEU A 5 -30.08 19.39 29.32
N VAL A 6 -30.66 19.84 28.20
CA VAL A 6 -30.32 19.34 26.86
C VAL A 6 -29.50 20.39 26.13
N HIS A 7 -28.30 20.01 25.69
CA HIS A 7 -27.44 20.85 24.87
C HIS A 7 -27.14 20.14 23.54
N ARG A 8 -27.18 20.88 22.43
CA ARG A 8 -26.86 20.38 21.09
C ARG A 8 -25.57 21.01 20.60
N TYR A 9 -24.52 20.21 20.53
CA TYR A 9 -23.24 20.61 19.95
C TYR A 9 -23.36 20.78 18.43
N THR A 10 -22.76 21.82 17.88
CA THR A 10 -22.75 22.12 16.44
C THR A 10 -21.42 21.79 15.77
N HIS A 11 -20.39 21.45 16.54
CA HIS A 11 -19.04 21.16 16.06
C HIS A 11 -18.48 19.92 16.73
N THR A 12 -17.62 19.20 16.00
CA THR A 12 -16.82 18.10 16.54
C THR A 12 -15.75 18.63 17.48
N GLY A 13 -15.39 17.86 18.51
CA GLY A 13 -14.34 18.22 19.45
C GLY A 13 -14.45 17.51 20.79
N VAL A 14 -13.52 17.84 21.68
CA VAL A 14 -13.58 17.44 23.09
C VAL A 14 -14.05 18.64 23.90
N PHE A 15 -15.16 18.48 24.60
CA PHE A 15 -15.79 19.50 25.43
C PHE A 15 -15.72 19.08 26.88
N THR A 16 -15.30 19.99 27.76
CA THR A 16 -15.34 19.77 29.21
C THR A 16 -16.60 20.41 29.77
N ILE A 17 -17.43 19.60 30.43
CA ILE A 17 -18.56 20.06 31.21
C ILE A 17 -18.08 20.22 32.64
N THR A 18 -18.19 21.42 33.17
CA THR A 18 -17.90 21.72 34.58
C THR A 18 -19.20 22.10 35.28
N VAL A 19 -19.48 21.42 36.39
CA VAL A 19 -20.59 21.74 37.29
C VAL A 19 -19.99 22.25 38.58
N GLU A 20 -20.32 23.49 38.93
CA GLU A 20 -19.89 24.12 40.17
C GLU A 20 -21.10 24.36 41.06
N CYS A 21 -20.98 24.01 42.34
CA CYS A 21 -21.97 24.35 43.35
C CYS A 21 -21.28 25.01 44.54
N SER A 22 -21.78 26.20 44.88
CA SER A 22 -21.17 27.09 45.88
C SER A 22 -22.25 27.57 46.85
N THR A 23 -21.97 27.51 48.14
CA THR A 23 -22.74 28.14 49.22
C THR A 23 -21.83 29.06 50.04
N SER A 24 -22.35 29.69 51.10
CA SER A 24 -21.54 30.53 51.98
C SER A 24 -20.43 29.77 52.72
N GLU A 25 -20.52 28.45 52.82
CA GLU A 25 -19.61 27.63 53.63
C GLU A 25 -18.84 26.58 52.83
N TRP A 26 -19.29 26.23 51.61
CA TRP A 26 -18.65 25.19 50.81
C TRP A 26 -18.69 25.47 49.30
N HIS A 27 -17.71 24.92 48.60
CA HIS A 27 -17.57 25.00 47.15
C HIS A 27 -17.13 23.63 46.61
N VAL A 28 -17.89 23.07 45.67
CA VAL A 28 -17.60 21.77 45.04
C VAL A 28 -17.69 21.92 43.53
N THR A 29 -16.72 21.33 42.85
CA THR A 29 -16.65 21.32 41.39
C THR A 29 -16.57 19.88 40.90
N ALA A 30 -17.42 19.52 39.94
CA ALA A 30 -17.36 18.27 39.21
C ALA A 30 -17.06 18.56 37.73
N GLN A 31 -16.26 17.72 37.09
CA GLN A 31 -15.91 17.87 35.67
C GLN A 31 -16.11 16.55 34.93
N GLY A 32 -16.56 16.64 33.68
CA GLY A 32 -16.67 15.51 32.76
C GLY A 32 -16.28 15.94 31.34
N ALA A 33 -15.79 15.01 30.52
CA ALA A 33 -15.43 15.26 29.13
C ALA A 33 -16.41 14.57 28.18
N ILE A 34 -16.87 15.28 27.16
CA ILE A 34 -17.67 14.75 26.06
C ILE A 34 -16.86 14.86 24.78
N SER A 35 -16.79 13.78 24.02
CA SER A 35 -16.22 13.77 22.68
C SER A 35 -17.34 13.72 21.65
N VAL A 36 -17.43 14.75 20.81
CA VAL A 36 -18.34 14.81 19.67
C VAL A 36 -17.51 14.52 18.43
N GLN A 37 -17.81 13.42 17.74
CA GLN A 37 -17.06 12.96 16.57
C GLN A 37 -17.99 12.86 15.37
N GLU A 38 -17.47 13.22 14.20
CA GLU A 38 -18.09 12.92 12.92
C GLU A 38 -17.81 11.45 12.57
N PRO A 39 -18.84 10.66 12.19
CA PRO A 39 -18.65 9.27 11.78
C PRO A 39 -17.74 9.19 10.55
N ALA A 40 -17.00 8.08 10.42
CA ALA A 40 -16.24 7.82 9.22
C ALA A 40 -17.20 7.61 8.04
N ASP A 41 -16.88 8.24 6.91
CA ASP A 41 -17.59 8.05 5.64
C ASP A 41 -16.73 7.20 4.68
N ASP A 42 -17.19 7.06 3.44
CA ASP A 42 -16.50 6.28 2.41
C ASP A 42 -15.04 6.71 2.18
N PHE A 43 -14.24 5.74 1.74
CA PHE A 43 -12.85 5.97 1.34
C PHE A 43 -12.80 6.74 0.01
N GLY A 44 -12.22 7.93 0.06
CA GLY A 44 -11.88 8.74 -1.11
C GLY A 44 -10.65 8.18 -1.83
N ILE A 45 -9.64 9.03 -2.00
CA ILE A 45 -8.43 8.66 -2.74
C ILE A 45 -7.52 7.76 -1.89
N VAL A 46 -7.11 6.64 -2.48
CA VAL A 46 -6.11 5.72 -1.93
C VAL A 46 -4.91 5.70 -2.87
N ARG A 47 -3.69 5.81 -2.33
CA ARG A 47 -2.45 5.74 -3.11
C ARG A 47 -1.44 4.83 -2.43
N CYS A 48 -0.66 4.12 -3.23
CA CYS A 48 0.40 3.26 -2.73
C CYS A 48 1.76 3.73 -3.23
N TYR A 49 2.69 3.81 -2.28
CA TYR A 49 4.04 4.25 -2.50
C TYR A 49 4.98 3.12 -2.09
N SER A 50 5.67 2.55 -3.07
CA SER A 50 6.77 1.62 -2.86
C SER A 50 8.04 2.16 -3.53
N PHE A 51 9.20 1.63 -3.14
CA PHE A 51 10.49 2.06 -3.66
C PHE A 51 10.49 2.23 -5.19
N ASN A 52 10.70 3.48 -5.66
CA ASN A 52 10.73 3.89 -7.07
C ASN A 52 9.50 3.55 -7.94
N ARG A 53 8.37 3.14 -7.36
CA ARG A 53 7.10 2.91 -8.07
C ARG A 53 5.94 3.60 -7.37
N SER A 54 5.24 4.47 -8.08
CA SER A 54 3.92 5.00 -7.69
C SER A 54 2.85 4.22 -8.45
N GLY A 55 1.94 3.56 -7.73
CA GLY A 55 0.78 2.89 -8.32
C GLY A 55 -0.50 3.69 -8.09
N ASP A 56 -1.46 3.56 -9.01
CA ASP A 56 -2.79 4.17 -8.90
C ASP A 56 -3.77 3.31 -8.07
N SER A 57 -4.86 3.94 -7.62
CA SER A 57 -5.72 3.58 -6.48
C SER A 57 -6.32 2.16 -6.35
N SER A 58 -6.27 1.31 -7.38
CA SER A 58 -6.88 -0.03 -7.35
C SER A 58 -5.88 -1.18 -7.22
N GLU A 59 -4.62 -0.97 -7.58
CA GLU A 59 -3.61 -2.03 -7.67
C GLU A 59 -2.29 -1.56 -7.04
N CYS A 60 -2.07 -1.96 -5.79
CA CYS A 60 -0.87 -1.60 -5.05
C CYS A 60 0.22 -2.63 -5.29
N THR A 61 1.35 -2.18 -5.83
CA THR A 61 2.51 -3.03 -6.09
C THR A 61 3.70 -2.58 -5.25
N ALA A 62 4.35 -3.52 -4.57
CA ALA A 62 5.55 -3.28 -3.78
C ALA A 62 6.55 -4.42 -3.90
N ILE A 63 7.83 -4.13 -3.62
CA ILE A 63 8.85 -5.16 -3.53
C ILE A 63 8.68 -5.89 -2.19
N TYR A 64 8.57 -7.21 -2.25
CA TYR A 64 8.45 -8.07 -1.08
C TYR A 64 9.66 -7.90 -0.16
N GLY A 65 9.40 -7.65 1.12
CA GLY A 65 10.44 -7.39 2.13
C GLY A 65 10.87 -5.92 2.24
N SER A 66 10.25 -5.01 1.49
CA SER A 66 10.47 -3.54 1.61
C SER A 66 9.25 -2.85 2.23
N GLU A 67 9.43 -1.71 2.90
CA GLU A 67 8.29 -0.95 3.43
C GLU A 67 7.36 -0.44 2.31
N LEU A 68 6.05 -0.58 2.52
CA LEU A 68 5.01 -0.03 1.65
C LEU A 68 4.18 0.99 2.43
N ALA A 69 4.06 2.21 1.92
CA ALA A 69 3.17 3.22 2.46
C ALA A 69 1.88 3.28 1.65
N ILE A 70 0.75 3.08 2.33
CA ILE A 70 -0.60 3.18 1.78
C ILE A 70 -1.21 4.48 2.31
N GLN A 71 -1.28 5.50 1.47
CA GLN A 71 -1.95 6.75 1.79
C GLN A 71 -3.45 6.60 1.61
N VAL A 72 -4.22 6.96 2.63
CA VAL A 72 -5.67 6.92 2.63
C VAL A 72 -6.26 8.27 3.00
N GLU A 73 -7.43 8.57 2.43
CA GLU A 73 -8.26 9.72 2.73
C GLU A 73 -9.72 9.26 2.76
N LEU A 74 -10.52 9.81 3.68
CA LEU A 74 -11.97 9.62 3.73
C LEU A 74 -12.70 10.88 3.29
N GLU A 75 -13.94 10.72 2.85
CA GLU A 75 -14.81 11.86 2.53
C GLU A 75 -15.22 12.66 3.79
N ALA A 76 -15.30 12.00 4.95
CA ALA A 76 -15.56 12.64 6.24
C ALA A 76 -15.06 11.80 7.43
N GLY A 77 -15.08 12.40 8.62
CA GLY A 77 -14.85 11.68 9.87
C GLY A 77 -13.74 12.25 10.74
N THR A 78 -13.85 11.99 12.04
CA THR A 78 -12.86 12.43 13.04
C THR A 78 -12.43 11.29 13.95
N ASN A 79 -11.19 11.36 14.42
CA ASN A 79 -10.57 10.37 15.30
C ASN A 79 -10.67 8.94 14.75
N ILE A 80 -10.18 8.79 13.53
CA ILE A 80 -10.28 7.58 12.73
C ILE A 80 -9.13 6.63 13.08
N THR A 81 -9.46 5.35 13.21
CA THR A 81 -8.51 4.24 13.16
C THR A 81 -8.65 3.52 11.83
N TYR A 82 -7.57 3.51 11.07
CA TYR A 82 -7.43 2.77 9.83
C TYR A 82 -6.78 1.41 10.07
N ARG A 83 -7.22 0.39 9.33
CA ARG A 83 -6.60 -0.94 9.34
C ARG A 83 -6.49 -1.49 7.92
N VAL A 84 -5.39 -2.17 7.65
CA VAL A 84 -5.24 -3.06 6.49
C VAL A 84 -5.38 -4.47 7.01
N GLN A 85 -6.32 -5.25 6.48
CA GLN A 85 -6.54 -6.63 6.91
C GLN A 85 -6.55 -7.61 5.74
N HIS A 86 -6.16 -8.84 6.02
CA HIS A 86 -6.36 -10.00 5.16
C HIS A 86 -7.12 -11.08 5.95
N GLY A 87 -8.39 -11.31 5.59
CA GLY A 87 -9.29 -12.10 6.42
C GLY A 87 -9.48 -11.44 7.80
N GLU A 88 -9.19 -12.18 8.86
CA GLU A 88 -9.23 -11.70 10.25
C GLU A 88 -7.90 -11.10 10.73
N THR A 89 -6.84 -11.21 9.93
CA THR A 89 -5.50 -10.78 10.31
C THR A 89 -5.28 -9.31 9.98
N VAL A 90 -4.99 -8.50 11.01
CA VAL A 90 -4.61 -7.09 10.84
C VAL A 90 -3.13 -7.03 10.49
N LEU A 91 -2.83 -6.51 9.30
CA LEU A 91 -1.48 -6.40 8.77
C LEU A 91 -0.82 -5.07 9.16
N ALA A 92 -1.60 -3.99 9.22
CA ALA A 92 -1.12 -2.67 9.60
C ALA A 92 -2.25 -1.79 10.14
N MET A 93 -1.90 -0.78 10.93
CA MET A 93 -2.85 0.20 11.45
C MET A 93 -2.25 1.60 11.51
N ALA A 94 -3.11 2.61 11.39
CA ALA A 94 -2.76 4.00 11.62
C ALA A 94 -3.95 4.74 12.23
N THR A 95 -3.69 5.89 12.85
CA THR A 95 -4.72 6.74 13.43
C THR A 95 -4.62 8.16 12.90
N ALA A 96 -5.75 8.80 12.62
CA ALA A 96 -5.80 10.18 12.17
C ALA A 96 -6.89 10.97 12.91
N THR A 97 -6.56 12.19 13.33
CA THR A 97 -7.53 13.07 14.00
C THR A 97 -8.67 13.48 13.06
N ARG A 98 -8.39 13.58 11.75
CA ARG A 98 -9.36 13.96 10.71
C ARG A 98 -9.21 13.00 9.53
N GLY A 99 -10.29 12.40 9.09
CA GLY A 99 -10.32 11.43 7.99
C GLY A 99 -10.04 12.06 6.63
N ILE A 100 -10.46 13.31 6.44
CA ILE A 100 -10.27 14.07 5.20
C ILE A 100 -8.82 14.54 4.96
N ILE A 101 -7.92 14.30 5.91
CA ILE A 101 -6.51 14.62 5.75
C ILE A 101 -5.79 13.31 5.41
N PRO A 102 -5.05 13.24 4.28
CA PRO A 102 -4.30 12.06 3.90
C PRO A 102 -3.41 11.55 5.03
N CYS A 103 -3.53 10.25 5.32
CA CYS A 103 -2.74 9.57 6.34
C CYS A 103 -2.07 8.34 5.74
N ASN A 104 -0.83 8.07 6.11
CA ASN A 104 -0.09 6.91 5.62
C ASN A 104 -0.21 5.75 6.61
N ILE A 105 -0.60 4.60 6.10
CA ILE A 105 -0.53 3.31 6.78
C ILE A 105 0.70 2.58 6.26
N THR A 106 1.64 2.25 7.14
CA THR A 106 2.87 1.55 6.75
C THR A 106 2.69 0.05 6.93
N LEU A 107 2.86 -0.70 5.85
CA LEU A 107 2.93 -2.15 5.85
C LEU A 107 4.39 -2.59 5.95
N SER A 108 4.78 -3.15 7.10
CA SER A 108 6.15 -3.56 7.37
C SER A 108 6.53 -4.88 6.66
N PRO A 109 7.84 -5.17 6.52
CA PRO A 109 8.29 -6.46 5.98
C PRO A 109 7.76 -7.67 6.75
N GLU A 110 7.60 -7.58 8.07
CA GLU A 110 7.07 -8.66 8.92
C GLU A 110 5.59 -8.91 8.64
N ALA A 111 4.81 -7.85 8.41
CA ALA A 111 3.42 -7.98 7.99
C ALA A 111 3.30 -8.61 6.60
N GLN A 112 4.22 -8.27 5.69
CA GLN A 112 4.28 -8.88 4.37
C GLN A 112 4.60 -10.38 4.42
N GLN A 113 5.42 -10.84 5.37
CA GLN A 113 5.69 -12.28 5.54
C GLN A 113 4.43 -13.09 5.84
N GLN A 114 3.42 -12.48 6.46
CA GLN A 114 2.13 -13.14 6.74
C GLN A 114 1.31 -13.38 5.46
N LEU A 115 1.56 -12.59 4.41
CA LEU A 115 0.95 -12.74 3.10
C LEU A 115 1.81 -13.64 2.18
N GLY A 116 3.13 -13.47 2.24
CA GLY A 116 4.07 -14.02 1.27
C GLY A 116 4.09 -13.23 -0.05
N ALA A 117 5.05 -13.54 -0.92
CA ALA A 117 5.10 -12.95 -2.26
C ALA A 117 3.87 -13.34 -3.11
N GLY A 118 3.49 -12.47 -4.04
CA GLY A 118 2.32 -12.64 -4.91
C GLY A 118 1.24 -11.58 -4.68
N CYS A 119 0.10 -11.76 -5.35
CA CYS A 119 -1.03 -10.83 -5.28
C CYS A 119 -2.12 -11.35 -4.33
N HIS A 120 -2.52 -10.47 -3.41
CA HIS A 120 -3.48 -10.75 -2.35
C HIS A 120 -4.60 -9.72 -2.37
N GLN A 121 -5.81 -10.13 -2.02
CA GLN A 121 -6.90 -9.18 -1.77
C GLN A 121 -6.89 -8.78 -0.30
N VAL A 122 -6.79 -7.48 -0.04
CA VAL A 122 -6.80 -6.93 1.31
C VAL A 122 -7.99 -5.97 1.47
N ALA A 123 -8.49 -5.84 2.69
CA ALA A 123 -9.52 -4.87 3.04
C ALA A 123 -8.91 -3.71 3.82
N LEU A 124 -9.20 -2.50 3.36
CA LEU A 124 -8.99 -1.25 4.07
C LEU A 124 -10.23 -0.97 4.91
N LEU A 125 -10.03 -0.81 6.22
CA LEU A 125 -11.10 -0.51 7.16
C LEU A 125 -10.87 0.84 7.81
N ALA A 126 -11.94 1.62 7.96
CA ALA A 126 -11.95 2.86 8.73
C ALA A 126 -13.07 2.81 9.78
N SER A 127 -12.74 3.18 11.02
CA SER A 127 -13.68 3.15 12.14
C SER A 127 -13.36 4.20 13.19
N ASN A 128 -14.38 4.63 13.94
CA ASN A 128 -14.23 5.42 15.15
C ASN A 128 -15.29 5.02 16.20
N ASN A 129 -15.27 5.67 17.36
CA ASN A 129 -16.07 5.25 18.51
C ASN A 129 -17.58 5.54 18.38
N VAL A 130 -18.01 6.28 17.35
CA VAL A 130 -19.42 6.61 17.13
C VAL A 130 -20.09 5.67 16.12
N MET A 131 -19.33 4.74 15.53
CA MET A 131 -19.82 3.79 14.53
C MET A 131 -19.95 2.39 15.10
N ALA A 132 -21.02 1.68 14.71
CA ALA A 132 -21.19 0.26 15.04
C ALA A 132 -20.36 -0.66 14.13
N ASN A 133 -20.20 -0.28 12.86
CA ASN A 133 -19.48 -1.04 11.84
C ASN A 133 -18.42 -0.16 11.18
N ALA A 134 -17.29 -0.75 10.80
CA ALA A 134 -16.27 -0.06 10.03
C ALA A 134 -16.71 0.12 8.56
N VAL A 135 -16.32 1.24 7.95
CA VAL A 135 -16.34 1.40 6.50
C VAL A 135 -15.24 0.54 5.91
N SER A 136 -15.51 -0.13 4.78
CA SER A 136 -14.58 -1.09 4.17
C SER A 136 -14.43 -0.84 2.67
N LYS A 137 -13.19 -0.89 2.18
CA LYS A 137 -12.84 -0.87 0.75
C LYS A 137 -11.87 -2.01 0.43
N THR A 138 -12.15 -2.77 -0.62
CA THR A 138 -11.26 -3.87 -1.04
C THR A 138 -10.22 -3.35 -2.02
N MET A 139 -8.99 -3.86 -1.91
CA MET A 139 -7.85 -3.46 -2.73
C MET A 139 -6.98 -4.67 -3.05
N GLN A 140 -6.38 -4.72 -4.25
CA GLN A 140 -5.39 -5.73 -4.59
C GLN A 140 -3.99 -5.25 -4.21
N LEU A 141 -3.24 -6.09 -3.49
CA LEU A 141 -1.87 -5.86 -3.06
C LEU A 141 -0.95 -6.94 -3.66
N CYS A 142 -0.04 -6.55 -4.55
CA CYS A 142 0.95 -7.41 -5.17
C CYS A 142 2.35 -7.17 -4.60
N LEU A 143 2.90 -8.20 -3.93
CA LEU A 143 4.24 -8.22 -3.36
C LEU A 143 5.18 -8.96 -4.31
N LEU A 144 6.00 -8.21 -5.03
CA LEU A 144 6.91 -8.73 -6.07
C LEU A 144 8.22 -9.18 -5.46
N GLU A 145 8.69 -10.37 -5.81
CA GLU A 145 10.03 -10.79 -5.40
C GLU A 145 11.11 -9.90 -6.04
N PRO A 146 12.13 -9.48 -5.28
CA PRO A 146 13.26 -8.76 -5.85
C PRO A 146 14.01 -9.64 -6.84
N VAL A 147 14.50 -9.01 -7.92
CA VAL A 147 15.37 -9.66 -8.90
C VAL A 147 16.78 -9.69 -8.34
N GLU A 148 17.32 -10.89 -8.14
CA GLU A 148 18.69 -11.11 -7.66
C GLU A 148 19.44 -12.08 -8.58
N GLY A 149 20.76 -11.89 -8.70
CA GLY A 149 21.62 -12.83 -9.44
C GLY A 149 21.39 -12.87 -10.94
N LEU A 150 20.95 -11.76 -11.55
CA LEU A 150 20.80 -11.68 -13.00
C LEU A 150 22.15 -11.90 -13.69
N TRP A 151 22.22 -13.01 -14.41
CA TRP A 151 23.38 -13.40 -15.18
C TRP A 151 23.00 -13.61 -16.64
N ALA A 152 23.88 -13.21 -17.54
CA ALA A 152 23.71 -13.42 -18.98
C ALA A 152 25.03 -13.84 -19.64
N SER A 153 24.96 -14.81 -20.55
CA SER A 153 26.03 -15.11 -21.49
C SER A 153 25.54 -15.05 -22.93
N VAL A 154 26.45 -14.71 -23.83
CA VAL A 154 26.17 -14.58 -25.26
C VAL A 154 26.96 -15.64 -26.00
N GLU A 155 26.27 -16.39 -26.85
CA GLU A 155 26.87 -17.36 -27.76
C GLU A 155 26.43 -17.09 -29.20
N PRO A 156 27.32 -17.29 -30.19
CA PRO A 156 26.93 -17.23 -31.58
C PRO A 156 25.93 -18.36 -31.89
N GLY A 157 24.84 -18.03 -32.57
CA GLY A 157 23.86 -19.01 -33.01
C GLY A 157 24.47 -20.10 -33.91
N ARG A 158 23.76 -21.23 -34.07
CA ARG A 158 24.28 -22.45 -34.75
C ARG A 158 24.72 -22.25 -36.21
N LYS A 159 24.34 -21.15 -36.87
CA LYS A 159 24.69 -20.82 -38.26
C LYS A 159 24.98 -19.32 -38.44
N PRO A 160 26.09 -18.82 -37.87
CA PRO A 160 26.35 -17.38 -37.80
C PRO A 160 26.51 -16.73 -39.18
N CYS A 161 26.82 -17.50 -40.23
CA CYS A 161 27.03 -17.01 -41.59
C CYS A 161 25.77 -17.01 -42.48
N LEU A 162 24.68 -17.68 -42.08
CA LEU A 162 23.46 -17.82 -42.91
C LEU A 162 22.28 -17.05 -42.34
N ASN A 163 22.15 -17.01 -41.01
CA ASN A 163 21.14 -16.22 -40.31
C ASN A 163 21.76 -15.83 -38.97
N PRO A 164 22.41 -14.64 -38.88
CA PRO A 164 23.10 -14.25 -37.66
C PRO A 164 22.04 -14.02 -36.57
N GLU A 165 21.97 -14.96 -35.63
CA GLU A 165 21.20 -14.84 -34.40
C GLU A 165 22.17 -14.90 -33.24
N LEU A 166 21.98 -14.00 -32.28
CA LEU A 166 22.65 -14.05 -30.99
C LEU A 166 21.78 -14.91 -30.07
N GLN A 167 22.39 -15.94 -29.49
CA GLN A 167 21.77 -16.69 -28.42
C GLN A 167 22.23 -16.10 -27.10
N VAL A 168 21.30 -15.53 -26.35
CA VAL A 168 21.59 -14.97 -25.03
C VAL A 168 20.96 -15.90 -24.00
N SER A 169 21.81 -16.58 -23.24
CA SER A 169 21.40 -17.39 -22.11
C SER A 169 21.31 -16.50 -20.88
N VAL A 170 20.16 -16.47 -20.23
CA VAL A 170 19.89 -15.64 -19.05
C VAL A 170 19.38 -16.51 -17.92
N SER A 171 19.85 -16.25 -16.70
CA SER A 171 19.36 -16.89 -15.47
C SER A 171 19.23 -15.86 -14.34
N LEU A 172 18.42 -16.21 -13.35
CA LEU A 172 18.18 -15.44 -12.14
C LEU A 172 18.32 -16.37 -10.93
N ASP A 173 18.88 -15.87 -9.84
CA ASP A 173 18.88 -16.59 -8.56
C ASP A 173 17.52 -16.44 -7.85
N ARG A 174 16.88 -15.27 -7.97
CA ARG A 174 15.57 -14.95 -7.36
C ARG A 174 14.79 -13.94 -8.22
N GLY A 175 13.46 -14.04 -8.19
CA GLY A 175 12.53 -13.10 -8.84
C GLY A 175 11.49 -13.77 -9.75
N THR A 176 10.30 -13.18 -9.84
CA THR A 176 9.20 -13.55 -10.76
C THR A 176 9.38 -12.96 -12.17
N PRO A 177 8.60 -13.35 -13.19
CA PRO A 177 8.77 -12.92 -14.58
C PRO A 177 9.09 -11.44 -14.73
N VAL A 178 10.21 -11.17 -15.40
CA VAL A 178 10.66 -9.81 -15.70
C VAL A 178 10.83 -9.62 -17.19
N GLN A 179 10.43 -8.44 -17.64
CA GLN A 179 10.72 -8.00 -18.99
C GLN A 179 12.19 -7.60 -19.08
N LEU A 180 12.95 -8.36 -19.85
CA LEU A 180 14.35 -8.10 -20.13
C LEU A 180 14.45 -7.17 -21.34
N GLN A 181 15.27 -6.14 -21.22
CA GLN A 181 15.64 -5.26 -22.31
C GLN A 181 17.06 -5.58 -22.78
N PHE A 182 17.19 -6.09 -23.98
CA PHE A 182 18.47 -6.31 -24.63
C PHE A 182 18.78 -5.12 -25.52
N GLN A 183 19.85 -4.40 -25.21
CA GLN A 183 20.40 -3.38 -26.10
C GLN A 183 21.56 -3.99 -26.87
N ILE A 184 21.42 -4.08 -28.19
CA ILE A 184 22.46 -4.63 -29.04
C ILE A 184 23.02 -3.53 -29.94
N SER A 185 24.33 -3.34 -29.87
CA SER A 185 25.05 -2.30 -30.60
C SER A 185 26.00 -2.92 -31.61
N GLY A 186 25.84 -2.54 -32.89
CA GLY A 186 26.75 -2.88 -33.98
C GLY A 186 27.63 -1.69 -34.37
N ASN A 187 28.34 -1.81 -35.50
CA ASN A 187 29.30 -0.80 -35.97
C ASN A 187 28.64 0.51 -36.43
N LYS A 188 27.34 0.51 -36.77
CA LYS A 188 26.62 1.68 -37.33
C LYS A 188 25.30 1.97 -36.63
N GLU A 189 24.64 0.96 -36.06
CA GLU A 189 23.31 1.08 -35.49
C GLU A 189 23.19 0.25 -34.21
N SER A 190 22.29 0.67 -33.33
CA SER A 190 21.91 -0.05 -32.12
C SER A 190 20.40 -0.22 -32.10
N PHE A 191 19.92 -1.36 -31.63
CA PHE A 191 18.50 -1.60 -31.44
C PHE A 191 18.21 -2.20 -30.07
N LEU A 192 16.94 -2.09 -29.67
CA LEU A 192 16.42 -2.63 -28.42
C LEU A 192 15.49 -3.79 -28.75
N GLU A 193 15.61 -4.86 -27.98
CA GLU A 193 14.70 -5.99 -28.04
C GLU A 193 14.21 -6.34 -26.64
N MET A 194 12.89 -6.43 -26.50
CA MET A 194 12.24 -6.75 -25.25
C MET A 194 11.84 -8.23 -25.27
N LYS A 195 12.19 -8.99 -24.24
CA LYS A 195 11.72 -10.37 -24.06
C LYS A 195 11.19 -10.56 -22.65
N GLU A 196 10.10 -11.28 -22.53
CA GLU A 196 9.58 -11.72 -21.23
C GLU A 196 10.32 -12.99 -20.80
N MET A 197 10.86 -12.97 -19.59
CA MET A 197 11.39 -14.17 -18.96
C MET A 197 10.26 -14.89 -18.23
N THR A 198 10.00 -16.15 -18.58
CA THR A 198 8.85 -16.89 -18.01
C THR A 198 9.20 -17.70 -16.76
N SER A 199 10.48 -17.83 -16.41
CA SER A 199 10.99 -18.56 -15.25
C SER A 199 12.34 -18.01 -14.81
N GLY A 200 12.72 -18.11 -13.53
CA GLY A 200 14.07 -17.76 -13.08
C GLY A 200 15.19 -18.70 -13.55
N SER A 201 14.85 -19.93 -13.96
CA SER A 201 15.83 -20.88 -14.52
C SER A 201 16.41 -20.41 -15.85
N LEU A 202 17.56 -20.99 -16.24
CA LEU A 202 18.25 -20.69 -17.50
C LEU A 202 17.29 -20.72 -18.70
N GLN A 203 17.10 -19.56 -19.33
CA GLN A 203 16.36 -19.38 -20.57
C GLN A 203 17.27 -18.87 -21.68
N VAL A 204 17.06 -19.36 -22.89
CA VAL A 204 17.83 -18.94 -24.07
C VAL A 204 16.92 -18.09 -24.95
N PHE A 205 17.34 -16.85 -25.19
CA PHE A 205 16.66 -15.91 -26.09
C PHE A 205 17.39 -15.85 -27.42
N SER A 206 16.66 -16.10 -28.51
CA SER A 206 17.12 -15.77 -29.85
C SER A 206 16.85 -14.30 -30.14
N ILE A 207 17.93 -13.56 -30.38
CA ILE A 207 17.92 -12.15 -30.76
C ILE A 207 18.39 -12.06 -32.22
N PRO A 208 17.53 -11.66 -33.18
CA PRO A 208 17.95 -11.43 -34.55
C PRO A 208 19.02 -10.35 -34.62
N ALA A 209 20.17 -10.68 -35.21
CA ALA A 209 21.23 -9.70 -35.45
C ALA A 209 20.82 -8.82 -36.65
N ARG A 210 20.21 -7.67 -36.39
CA ARG A 210 19.81 -6.69 -37.40
C ARG A 210 20.95 -5.70 -37.67
N PHE A 211 22.07 -6.20 -38.20
CA PHE A 211 23.24 -5.38 -38.55
C PHE A 211 23.53 -5.38 -40.05
#